data_AF-A0A165P008-F1
#
_entry.id   AF-A0A165P008-F1
#
_cell.length_a   1.000
_cell.length_b   1.000
_cell.length_c   1.000
_cell.angle_alpha   90.00
_cell.angle_beta   90.00
_cell.angle_gamma   90.00
#
_symmetry.space_group_name_H-M   'P 1'
#
loop_
_entity.id
_entity.type
_entity.pdbx_description
1 polymer ?
#
loop_
_entity_poly.entity_id
_entity_poly.type
_entity_poly.pdbx_seq_one_letter_code
_entity_poly.pdbx_strand_id
1 'polypeptide(L)'
;RIYTQRTHLPSIRDWSITSSVVPTDHRLLTLRFSPLNAPRIGAGRWTWPLGLINDDVLLEKIITKGIALQNSLTANDGPDIHNAQRLWQTYKTDITQTAKQHAKVSLAKITSRIRAMQEDLTRTQNDPQLDHSDDLRTHAMLL
;
A
#
# COMPACT_ATOMS: atom_id res chain seq x y z
N ARG A 1 -0.43 -31.00 9.25
CA ARG A 1 -1.10 -31.68 8.11
C ARG A 1 -2.31 -30.86 7.71
N ILE A 2 -2.62 -30.75 6.42
CA ILE A 2 -3.85 -30.11 5.92
C ILE A 2 -4.74 -31.21 5.33
N TYR A 3 -6.03 -31.18 5.65
CA TYR A 3 -7.05 -32.07 5.07
C TYR A 3 -7.94 -31.25 4.13
N THR A 4 -8.32 -31.84 2.99
CA THR A 4 -9.13 -31.14 1.98
C THR A 4 -10.14 -32.10 1.35
N GLN A 5 -11.23 -31.54 0.83
CA GLN A 5 -12.19 -32.31 0.04
C GLN A 5 -11.58 -32.67 -1.32
N ARG A 6 -11.95 -33.83 -1.88
CA ARG A 6 -11.43 -34.29 -3.19
C ARG A 6 -11.72 -33.28 -4.30
N THR A 7 -12.85 -32.58 -4.21
CA THR A 7 -13.30 -31.51 -5.11
C THR A 7 -12.34 -30.32 -5.15
N HIS A 8 -11.54 -30.09 -4.10
CA HIS A 8 -10.59 -28.98 -4.02
C HIS A 8 -9.21 -29.32 -4.59
N LEU A 9 -8.89 -30.60 -4.79
CA LEU A 9 -7.57 -31.03 -5.27
C LEU A 9 -7.11 -30.35 -6.57
N PRO A 10 -7.97 -30.15 -7.59
CA PRO A 10 -7.57 -29.46 -8.82
C PRO A 10 -7.12 -28.01 -8.60
N SER A 11 -7.57 -27.39 -7.51
CA SER A 11 -7.31 -25.99 -7.16
C SER A 11 -6.12 -25.83 -6.20
N ILE A 12 -5.44 -26.91 -5.81
CA ILE A 12 -4.31 -26.89 -4.87
C ILE A 12 -3.00 -27.09 -5.64
N ARG A 13 -2.00 -26.25 -5.37
CA ARG A 13 -0.66 -26.27 -5.97
C ARG A 13 0.40 -25.97 -4.91
N ASP A 14 1.67 -26.17 -5.28
CA ASP A 14 2.84 -25.74 -4.50
C ASP A 14 2.84 -26.22 -3.04
N TRP A 15 2.50 -27.49 -2.83
CA TRP A 15 2.52 -28.09 -1.50
C TRP A 15 3.96 -28.24 -1.01
N SER A 16 4.30 -27.61 0.11
CA SER A 16 5.64 -27.68 0.69
C SER A 16 5.60 -27.79 2.22
N ILE A 17 6.62 -28.43 2.78
CA ILE A 17 6.82 -28.57 4.23
C ILE A 17 8.22 -28.07 4.54
N THR A 18 8.34 -26.91 5.17
CA THR A 18 9.61 -26.22 5.44
C THR A 18 9.79 -25.97 6.93
N SER A 19 11.02 -25.68 7.36
CA SER A 19 11.29 -25.22 8.72
C SER A 19 10.70 -23.82 8.93
N SER A 20 10.15 -23.56 10.11
CA SER A 20 9.65 -22.24 10.48
C SER A 20 10.80 -21.27 10.80
N VAL A 21 10.57 -19.98 10.60
CA VAL A 21 11.47 -18.90 11.08
C VAL A 21 11.43 -18.81 12.62
N VAL A 22 10.33 -19.22 13.23
CA VAL A 22 10.20 -19.34 14.69
C VAL A 22 10.82 -20.67 15.12
N PRO A 23 11.73 -20.69 16.10
CA PRO A 23 12.30 -21.94 16.63
C PRO A 23 11.21 -22.81 17.24
N THR A 24 10.86 -23.90 16.56
CA THR A 24 9.92 -24.92 17.02
C THR A 24 10.32 -26.27 16.44
N ASP A 25 9.94 -27.34 17.15
CA ASP A 25 9.97 -28.73 16.70
C ASP A 25 8.95 -29.04 15.59
N HIS A 26 8.10 -28.08 15.23
CA HIS A 26 7.12 -28.20 14.15
C HIS A 26 7.64 -27.65 12.82
N ARG A 27 7.27 -28.32 11.72
CA ARG A 27 7.47 -27.80 10.35
C ARG A 27 6.25 -27.03 9.87
N LEU A 28 6.50 -25.94 9.15
CA LEU A 28 5.48 -25.15 8.47
C LEU A 28 5.04 -25.88 7.20
N LEU A 29 3.73 -26.07 7.03
CA LEU A 29 3.15 -26.64 5.82
C LEU A 29 2.43 -25.52 5.07
N THR A 30 2.83 -25.29 3.82
CA THR A 30 2.27 -24.28 2.92
C THR A 30 1.73 -24.92 1.65
N LEU A 31 0.67 -24.35 1.10
CA LEU A 31 0.13 -24.68 -0.22
C LEU A 31 -0.51 -23.42 -0.82
N ARG A 32 -0.64 -23.40 -2.14
CA ARG A 32 -1.43 -22.41 -2.86
C ARG A 32 -2.80 -22.99 -3.20
N PHE A 33 -3.87 -22.30 -2.82
CA PHE A 33 -5.25 -22.68 -3.14
C PHE A 33 -5.89 -21.61 -4.02
N SER A 34 -6.40 -22.00 -5.18
CA SER A 34 -6.93 -21.10 -6.21
C SER A 34 -8.25 -21.63 -6.79
N PRO A 35 -9.36 -21.59 -6.03
CA PRO A 35 -10.65 -22.08 -6.49
C PRO A 35 -11.26 -21.15 -7.55
N LEU A 36 -11.94 -21.72 -8.55
CA LEU A 36 -12.62 -20.97 -9.61
C LEU A 36 -13.83 -20.17 -9.10
N ASN A 37 -14.42 -20.63 -8.00
CA ASN A 37 -15.53 -19.99 -7.30
C ASN A 37 -15.06 -19.22 -6.05
N ALA A 38 -13.81 -18.75 -6.04
CA ALA A 38 -13.33 -17.90 -4.95
C ALA A 38 -14.32 -16.73 -4.74
N PRO A 39 -14.72 -16.42 -3.49
CA PRO A 39 -15.55 -15.26 -3.24
C PRO A 39 -14.80 -14.03 -3.76
N ARG A 40 -15.54 -13.09 -4.36
CA ARG A 40 -14.97 -11.83 -4.83
C ARG A 40 -14.24 -11.17 -3.66
N ILE A 41 -12.92 -11.12 -3.73
CA ILE A 41 -12.11 -10.38 -2.78
C ILE A 41 -12.54 -8.92 -2.95
N GLY A 42 -13.13 -8.33 -1.91
CA GLY A 42 -13.51 -6.93 -1.91
C GLY A 42 -12.28 -6.02 -2.03
N ALA A 43 -12.44 -4.72 -1.81
CA ALA A 43 -11.32 -3.76 -1.89
C ALA A 43 -10.16 -4.02 -0.90
N GLY A 44 -10.23 -5.08 -0.09
CA GLY A 44 -9.24 -5.42 0.93
C GLY A 44 -9.33 -4.50 2.14
N ARG A 45 -8.44 -4.73 3.10
CA ARG A 45 -8.17 -3.74 4.14
C ARG A 45 -7.34 -2.64 3.52
N TRP A 46 -7.69 -1.39 3.79
CA TRP A 46 -6.88 -0.26 3.36
C TRP A 46 -5.48 -0.36 3.97
N THR A 47 -4.46 -0.28 3.12
CA THR A 47 -3.04 -0.23 3.48
C THR A 47 -2.46 1.07 2.97
N TRP A 48 -1.33 1.48 3.54
CA TRP A 48 -0.63 2.66 3.03
C TRP A 48 -0.08 2.32 1.64
N PRO A 49 -0.37 3.15 0.61
CA PRO A 49 0.31 3.04 -0.67
C PRO A 49 1.82 3.02 -0.47
N LEU A 50 2.53 2.13 -1.16
CA LEU A 50 3.97 1.95 -0.98
C LEU A 50 4.77 3.25 -1.16
N GLY A 51 4.35 4.10 -2.11
CA GLY A 51 4.99 5.40 -2.34
C GLY A 51 4.84 6.40 -1.19
N LEU A 52 3.92 6.20 -0.25
CA LEU A 52 3.75 7.05 0.93
C LEU A 52 4.59 6.61 2.13
N ILE A 53 5.19 5.41 2.08
CA ILE A 53 5.99 4.88 3.19
C ILE A 53 7.24 5.75 3.43
N ASN A 54 7.77 6.36 2.36
CA ASN A 54 8.95 7.21 2.38
C ASN A 54 8.61 8.70 2.18
N ASP A 55 7.36 9.10 2.42
CA ASP A 55 6.95 10.49 2.28
C ASP A 55 7.26 11.25 3.57
N ASP A 56 8.31 12.07 3.55
CA ASP A 56 8.82 12.77 4.75
C ASP A 56 7.74 13.64 5.42
N VAL A 57 6.90 14.30 4.62
CA VAL A 57 5.84 15.20 5.12
C VAL A 57 4.76 14.40 5.86
N LEU A 58 4.41 13.22 5.35
CA LEU A 58 3.49 12.33 6.03
C LEU A 58 4.14 11.76 7.30
N LEU A 59 5.38 11.27 7.19
CA LEU A 59 6.11 10.67 8.30
C LEU A 59 6.28 11.64 9.48
N GLU A 60 6.62 12.91 9.22
CA GLU A 60 6.73 13.93 10.26
C GLU A 60 5.43 14.10 11.07
N LYS A 61 4.28 14.11 10.38
CA LYS A 61 2.95 14.20 11.03
C LYS A 61 2.65 12.97 11.88
N ILE A 62 3.03 11.78 11.41
CA ILE A 62 2.84 10.52 12.14
C ILE A 62 3.73 10.49 13.37
N ILE A 63 5.01 10.85 13.22
CA ILE A 63 5.99 10.91 14.31
C ILE A 63 5.51 11.87 15.40
N THR A 64 5.04 13.05 15.02
CA THR A 64 4.47 14.03 15.96
C THR A 64 3.32 13.45 16.78
N LYS A 65 2.40 12.72 16.13
CA LYS A 65 1.31 12.00 16.82
C LYS A 65 1.83 10.86 17.70
N GLY A 66 2.90 10.19 17.27
CA GLY A 66 3.55 9.11 18.02
C GLY A 66 4.20 9.62 19.31
N ILE A 67 4.86 10.77 19.26
CA ILE A 67 5.44 11.44 20.45
C ILE A 67 4.32 11.82 21.43
N ALA A 68 3.22 12.39 20.95
CA ALA A 68 2.07 12.68 21.78
C ALA A 68 1.51 11.41 22.47
N LEU A 69 1.39 10.30 21.73
CA LEU A 69 1.00 9.01 22.29
C LEU A 69 1.99 8.53 23.37
N GLN A 70 3.30 8.60 23.12
CA GLN A 70 4.33 8.19 24.08
C GLN A 70 4.21 8.97 25.38
N ASN A 71 4.01 10.29 25.29
CA ASN A 71 3.78 11.14 26.46
C ASN A 71 2.50 10.72 27.21
N SER A 72 1.41 10.47 26.47
CA SER A 72 0.15 9.99 27.07
C SER A 72 0.27 8.61 27.70
N LEU A 73 1.11 7.71 27.19
CA LEU A 73 1.35 6.38 27.77
C LEU A 73 2.25 6.47 29.00
N THR A 74 3.24 7.36 29.00
CA THR A 74 4.19 7.53 30.11
C THR A 74 3.52 8.18 31.32
N ALA A 75 2.60 9.12 31.08
CA ALA A 75 1.82 9.78 32.14
C ALA A 75 0.64 8.93 32.65
N ASN A 76 0.51 7.68 32.20
CA ASN A 76 -0.68 6.88 32.43
C ASN A 76 -0.52 5.92 33.59
N ASP A 77 -0.96 6.36 34.76
CA ASP A 77 -1.10 5.52 35.95
C ASP A 77 -2.56 5.08 36.20
N GLY A 78 -3.45 5.31 35.23
CA GLY A 78 -4.91 5.36 35.43
C GLY A 78 -5.72 4.14 34.98
N PRO A 79 -6.93 3.95 35.54
CA PRO A 79 -7.78 2.77 35.32
C PRO A 79 -8.38 2.70 33.90
N ASP A 80 -9.06 1.59 33.62
CA ASP A 80 -9.54 1.02 32.34
C ASP A 80 -10.05 2.00 31.23
N ILE A 81 -10.47 3.22 31.58
CA ILE A 81 -10.98 4.22 30.64
C ILE A 81 -9.89 4.82 29.75
N HIS A 82 -8.66 4.99 30.27
CA HIS A 82 -7.50 5.48 29.53
C HIS A 82 -6.46 4.38 29.29
N ASN A 83 -6.84 3.11 29.29
CA ASN A 83 -5.87 2.03 29.15
C ASN A 83 -5.03 2.14 27.85
N ALA A 84 -3.83 1.59 27.88
CA ALA A 84 -2.88 1.65 26.76
C ALA A 84 -3.45 1.13 25.43
N GLN A 85 -4.39 0.18 25.48
CA GLN A 85 -5.02 -0.38 24.29
C GLN A 85 -5.93 0.62 23.59
N ARG A 86 -6.72 1.40 24.34
CA ARG A 86 -7.57 2.46 23.79
C ARG A 86 -6.72 3.57 23.20
N LEU A 87 -5.67 4.01 23.90
CA LEU A 87 -4.73 5.01 23.38
C LEU A 87 -4.07 4.54 22.07
N TRP A 88 -3.63 3.29 22.03
CA TRP A 88 -3.08 2.69 20.81
C TRP A 88 -4.10 2.60 19.67
N GLN A 89 -5.35 2.25 19.98
CA GLN A 89 -6.42 2.17 18.99
C GLN A 89 -6.75 3.55 18.40
N THR A 90 -6.83 4.58 19.23
CA THR A 90 -7.02 5.97 18.81
C THR A 90 -5.88 6.41 17.91
N TYR A 91 -4.63 6.19 18.33
CA TYR A 91 -3.45 6.52 17.53
C TYR A 91 -3.47 5.86 16.15
N LYS A 92 -3.71 4.54 16.08
CA LYS A 92 -3.82 3.81 14.79
C LYS A 92 -4.91 4.38 13.88
N THR A 93 -6.04 4.76 14.47
CA THR A 93 -7.16 5.35 13.72
C THR A 93 -6.77 6.72 13.15
N ASP A 94 -6.12 7.55 13.97
CA ASP A 94 -5.66 8.88 13.58
C ASP A 94 -4.60 8.87 12.49
N ILE A 95 -3.57 8.04 12.61
CA ILE A 95 -2.52 7.94 11.58
C ILE A 95 -3.09 7.37 10.28
N THR A 96 -4.05 6.46 10.37
CA THR A 96 -4.75 5.92 9.20
C THR A 96 -5.52 7.02 8.48
N GLN A 97 -6.26 7.85 9.22
CA GLN A 97 -7.04 8.94 8.63
C GLN A 97 -6.14 10.02 8.03
N THR A 98 -5.06 10.37 8.73
CA THR A 98 -4.03 11.31 8.26
C THR A 98 -3.41 10.82 6.95
N ALA A 99 -3.01 9.55 6.91
CA ALA A 99 -2.41 8.94 5.73
C ALA A 99 -3.41 8.85 4.56
N LYS A 100 -4.71 8.56 4.80
CA LYS A 100 -5.75 8.60 3.76
C LYS A 100 -5.94 9.97 3.15
N GLN A 101 -5.98 11.02 3.99
CA GLN A 101 -6.11 12.40 3.51
C GLN A 101 -4.88 12.81 2.70
N HIS A 102 -3.68 12.46 3.18
CA HIS A 102 -2.44 12.71 2.46
C HIS A 102 -2.40 11.97 1.11
N ALA A 103 -2.73 10.68 1.12
CA ALA A 103 -2.80 9.84 -0.07
C ALA A 103 -3.73 10.45 -1.13
N LYS A 104 -4.92 10.91 -0.73
CA LYS A 104 -5.87 11.53 -1.65
C LYS A 104 -5.25 12.72 -2.39
N VAL A 105 -4.56 13.59 -1.67
CA VAL A 105 -3.93 14.79 -2.25
C VAL A 105 -2.73 14.42 -3.11
N SER A 106 -1.82 13.58 -2.60
CA SER A 106 -0.61 13.18 -3.32
C SER A 106 -0.94 12.40 -4.61
N LEU A 107 -1.87 11.46 -4.54
CA LEU A 107 -2.31 10.71 -5.71
C LEU A 107 -3.02 11.62 -6.72
N ALA A 108 -3.86 12.56 -6.28
CA ALA A 108 -4.48 13.52 -7.20
C ALA A 108 -3.43 14.35 -7.95
N LYS A 109 -2.37 14.81 -7.26
CA LYS A 109 -1.25 15.52 -7.90
C LYS A 109 -0.50 14.65 -8.90
N ILE A 110 -0.21 13.40 -8.55
CA ILE A 110 0.46 12.44 -9.44
C ILE A 110 -0.39 12.20 -10.69
N THR A 111 -1.68 11.89 -10.53
CA THR A 111 -2.59 11.66 -11.65
C THR A 111 -2.72 12.90 -12.55
N SER A 112 -2.79 14.09 -11.96
CA SER A 112 -2.81 15.35 -12.73
C SER A 112 -1.53 15.54 -13.55
N ARG A 113 -0.36 15.22 -12.99
CA ARG A 113 0.91 15.29 -13.72
C ARG A 113 0.99 14.26 -14.83
N ILE A 114 0.56 13.03 -14.57
CA ILE A 114 0.49 11.98 -15.60
C ILE A 114 -0.37 12.45 -16.76
N ARG A 115 -1.55 13.00 -16.48
CA ARG A 115 -2.45 13.52 -17.52
C ARG A 115 -1.81 14.66 -18.31
N ALA A 116 -1.17 15.62 -17.64
CA ALA A 116 -0.49 16.72 -18.31
C ALA A 116 0.65 16.22 -19.22
N MET A 117 1.44 15.24 -18.76
CA MET A 117 2.50 14.63 -19.57
C MET A 117 1.93 13.85 -20.77
N GLN A 118 0.80 13.17 -20.61
CA GLN A 118 0.11 12.48 -21.72
C GLN A 118 -0.44 13.46 -22.76
N GLU A 119 -1.03 14.56 -22.32
CA GLU A 119 -1.52 15.63 -23.19
C GLU A 119 -0.36 16.30 -23.94
N ASP A 120 0.75 16.55 -23.26
CA ASP A 120 1.97 17.11 -23.87
C ASP A 120 2.57 16.18 -24.93
N LEU A 121 2.69 14.88 -24.61
CA LEU A 121 3.15 13.87 -25.56
C LEU A 121 2.24 13.78 -26.78
N THR A 122 0.92 13.80 -26.57
CA THR A 122 -0.05 13.78 -27.67
C THR A 122 0.04 15.03 -28.53
N ARG A 123 0.23 16.20 -27.91
CA ARG A 123 0.40 17.47 -28.62
C ARG A 123 1.67 17.46 -29.47
N THR A 124 2.81 17.08 -28.91
CA THR A 124 4.07 17.02 -29.64
C THR A 124 3.95 16.05 -30.81
N GLN A 125 3.45 14.82 -30.59
CA GLN A 125 3.32 13.83 -31.67
C GLN A 125 2.41 14.26 -32.83
N ASN A 126 1.40 15.08 -32.57
CA ASN A 126 0.45 15.55 -33.59
C ASN A 126 0.73 16.99 -34.05
N ASP A 127 1.89 17.55 -33.72
CA ASP A 127 2.25 18.91 -34.15
C ASP A 127 2.49 18.93 -35.68
N PRO A 128 1.72 19.71 -36.46
CA PRO A 128 1.91 19.81 -37.91
C PRO A 128 3.28 20.35 -38.32
N GLN A 129 3.98 21.06 -37.42
CA GLN A 129 5.32 21.58 -37.67
C GLN A 129 6.42 20.57 -37.39
N LEU A 130 6.08 19.38 -36.86
CA LEU A 130 7.04 18.33 -36.54
C LEU A 130 7.77 17.82 -37.78
N ASP A 131 7.17 17.93 -38.98
CA ASP A 131 7.85 17.58 -40.23
C ASP A 131 8.79 18.67 -40.77
N HIS A 132 8.71 19.87 -40.22
CA HIS A 132 9.40 21.06 -40.75
C HIS A 132 10.44 21.64 -39.80
N SER A 133 10.53 21.13 -38.55
CA SER A 133 11.46 21.60 -37.53
C SER A 133 12.31 20.44 -36.98
N ASP A 134 13.62 20.50 -37.20
CA ASP A 134 14.57 19.48 -36.78
C ASP A 134 14.73 19.42 -35.24
N ASP A 135 14.58 20.58 -34.57
CA ASP A 135 14.56 20.66 -33.11
C ASP A 135 13.36 19.94 -32.50
N LEU A 136 12.17 20.10 -33.11
CA LEU A 136 10.95 19.41 -32.66
C LEU A 136 11.03 17.90 -32.91
N ARG A 137 11.65 17.47 -34.00
CA ARG A 137 11.93 16.04 -34.27
C ARG A 137 12.88 15.45 -33.25
N THR A 138 13.95 16.15 -32.93
CA THR A 138 14.94 15.72 -31.94
C THR A 138 14.31 15.62 -30.56
N HIS A 139 13.48 16.59 -30.18
CA HIS A 139 12.74 16.55 -28.92
C HIS A 139 11.73 15.39 -28.88
N ALA A 140 10.98 15.16 -29.97
CA ALA A 140 10.04 14.05 -30.07
C ALA A 140 10.72 12.67 -30.06
N MET A 141 11.94 12.55 -30.60
CA MET A 141 12.72 11.30 -30.58
C MET A 141 13.24 10.90 -29.19
N LEU A 142 13.37 11.87 -28.28
CA LEU A 142 13.86 11.67 -26.91
C LEU A 142 12.74 11.35 -25.90
N LEU A 143 11.48 11.45 -26.31
CA LEU A 143 10.27 11.15 -25.52
C LEU A 143 9.80 9.71 -25.75
#